data_AF-A0A420NG90-F1
#
_entry.id   AF-A0A420NG90-F1
#
_cell.length_a   1.000
_cell.length_b   1.000
_cell.length_c   1.000
_cell.angle_alpha   90.00
_cell.angle_beta   90.00
_cell.angle_gamma   90.00
#
_symmetry.space_group_name_H-M   'P 1'
#
loop_
_entity.id
_entity.type
_entity.pdbx_description
1 polymer ?
#
loop_
_entity_poly.entity_id
_entity_poly.type
_entity_poly.pdbx_seq_one_letter_code
_entity_poly.pdbx_strand_id
1 'polypeptide(L)'
;MEQRPPTTLDSKAPTIAGINGTLDRFWSSNGESVQDLVHWSKPKGVDKIMGLVFYGRRQSVSILDCYLKRNLAKNGGLLDGVIFVERTKDPHDLALLKKLLESESSYEKWSVEMSGDDNFSSGFGNSYDRVEDHVMYVKIDDDIVFMEDTVIPSIVKKRLEHPEYYIVSANVVNQPLLSWVHWNLGAIRPYLPEVDSEGKAMPSKQSGQKPLDWNPSNLPPWNGPEGFSLDNWEPNDTTHRWLPLDKGGKDHILDTTPIEATEYHPVGRGWTQWTIGAQEHFSFFENLWKKKLSAYKFETWDFQYERMGIQFVALLGRDINRAKPIEADDENHFSCNMPRALGRHAVADGRGVAAHYSFGSQRAGMDRTDIIDRYRSFARNNICTGPMLWAPGDD
;
A
#
# COMPACT_ATOMS: atom_id res chain seq x y z
N MET A 1 55.95 17.10 38.51
CA MET A 1 54.86 17.76 37.77
C MET A 1 54.85 17.16 36.38
N GLU A 2 54.05 16.11 36.20
CA GLU A 2 53.95 15.34 34.95
C GLU A 2 53.20 16.12 33.87
N GLN A 3 53.70 16.01 32.65
CA GLN A 3 53.07 16.49 31.42
C GLN A 3 51.85 15.64 31.07
N ARG A 4 50.78 16.25 30.56
CA ARG A 4 49.75 15.58 29.75
C ARG A 4 49.53 16.30 28.41
N PRO A 5 49.25 15.57 27.31
CA PRO A 5 49.15 16.09 25.94
C PRO A 5 47.72 16.54 25.56
N PRO A 6 47.54 17.24 24.42
CA PRO A 6 46.25 17.75 23.98
C PRO A 6 45.36 16.60 23.50
N THR A 7 44.14 16.52 24.04
CA THR A 7 43.16 15.51 23.63
C THR A 7 42.31 16.03 22.48
N THR A 8 42.27 15.20 21.45
CA THR A 8 41.58 15.26 20.17
C THR A 8 40.09 15.63 20.24
N LEU A 9 39.63 16.41 19.26
CA LEU A 9 38.21 16.50 18.90
C LEU A 9 37.72 15.10 18.50
N ASP A 10 36.88 14.49 19.32
CA ASP A 10 36.03 13.39 18.90
C ASP A 10 34.77 13.95 18.25
N SER A 11 34.65 13.71 16.95
CA SER A 11 33.43 13.83 16.17
C SER A 11 32.39 12.83 16.71
N LYS A 12 31.55 13.27 17.65
CA LYS A 12 30.32 12.53 17.95
C LYS A 12 29.29 12.80 16.87
N ALA A 13 29.00 11.76 16.09
CA ALA A 13 27.82 11.69 15.24
C ALA A 13 26.56 12.06 16.07
N PRO A 14 25.61 12.81 15.51
CA PRO A 14 24.41 13.21 16.23
C PRO A 14 23.60 11.98 16.59
N THR A 15 23.39 11.80 17.90
CA THR A 15 22.53 10.79 18.49
C THR A 15 21.10 11.13 18.11
N ILE A 16 20.46 10.32 17.25
CA ILE A 16 19.04 10.50 16.91
C ILE A 16 18.24 10.19 18.16
N ALA A 17 17.59 11.23 18.70
CA ALA A 17 16.70 11.16 19.84
C ALA A 17 15.57 10.16 19.62
N GLY A 18 15.17 9.50 20.70
CA GLY A 18 14.18 8.43 20.73
C GLY A 18 12.88 8.73 19.98
N ILE A 19 12.37 7.70 19.30
CA ILE A 19 11.12 7.69 18.54
C ILE A 19 9.97 7.87 19.53
N ASN A 20 9.43 9.09 19.62
CA ASN A 20 8.33 9.47 20.52
C ASN A 20 7.12 9.98 19.70
N GLY A 21 6.77 9.26 18.62
CA GLY A 21 5.77 9.71 17.63
C GLY A 21 4.86 8.64 17.03
N THR A 22 4.98 7.36 17.42
CA THR A 22 4.07 6.31 16.93
C THR A 22 2.64 6.58 17.40
N LEU A 23 1.70 6.64 16.46
CA LEU A 23 0.29 6.87 16.75
C LEU A 23 -0.33 5.68 17.49
N ASP A 24 -1.28 5.97 18.36
CA ASP A 24 -2.08 4.96 19.07
C ASP A 24 -2.81 4.03 18.10
N ARG A 25 -3.16 2.81 18.54
CA ARG A 25 -3.97 1.91 17.71
C ARG A 25 -5.33 2.51 17.42
N PHE A 26 -5.81 2.31 16.19
CA PHE A 26 -7.11 2.77 15.71
C PHE A 26 -7.25 4.31 15.71
N TRP A 27 -6.13 5.05 15.68
CA TRP A 27 -6.10 6.52 15.71
C TRP A 27 -6.93 7.20 14.60
N SER A 28 -7.11 6.53 13.46
CA SER A 28 -7.85 7.05 12.30
C SER A 28 -9.36 6.81 12.37
N SER A 29 -9.84 6.01 13.33
CA SER A 29 -11.24 5.57 13.46
C SER A 29 -12.15 6.60 14.18
N ASN A 30 -11.87 7.89 14.09
CA ASN A 30 -12.51 8.95 14.91
C ASN A 30 -14.04 8.94 14.79
N GLY A 31 -14.74 8.45 15.83
CA GLY A 31 -16.19 8.40 15.89
C GLY A 31 -16.82 7.17 15.21
N GLU A 32 -16.02 6.29 14.62
CA GLU A 32 -16.47 5.02 14.05
C GLU A 32 -16.48 3.94 15.14
N SER A 33 -17.56 3.16 15.21
CA SER A 33 -17.61 2.02 16.12
C SER A 33 -16.76 0.88 15.58
N VAL A 34 -15.51 0.80 16.03
CA VAL A 34 -14.58 -0.31 15.75
C VAL A 34 -14.49 -1.32 16.90
N GLN A 35 -15.36 -1.21 17.91
CA GLN A 35 -15.31 -2.05 19.11
C GLN A 35 -15.39 -3.55 18.79
N ASP A 36 -16.15 -3.89 17.74
CA ASP A 36 -16.34 -5.24 17.26
C ASP A 36 -15.10 -5.82 16.57
N LEU A 37 -14.11 -4.98 16.23
CA LEU A 37 -12.79 -5.33 15.68
C LEU A 37 -11.70 -5.30 16.75
N VAL A 38 -11.75 -4.31 17.67
CA VAL A 38 -10.74 -4.11 18.74
C VAL A 38 -10.72 -5.28 19.74
N HIS A 39 -11.89 -5.82 20.09
CA HIS A 39 -12.03 -6.90 21.06
C HIS A 39 -12.28 -8.26 20.42
N TRP A 40 -12.03 -8.37 19.11
CA TRP A 40 -12.33 -9.58 18.39
C TRP A 40 -11.30 -10.66 18.72
N SER A 41 -11.71 -11.64 19.53
CA SER A 41 -10.95 -12.85 19.75
C SER A 41 -11.04 -13.74 18.51
N LYS A 42 -9.89 -14.23 18.05
CA LYS A 42 -9.78 -15.16 16.91
C LYS A 42 -10.81 -16.31 17.04
N PRO A 43 -11.73 -16.46 16.07
CA PRO A 43 -12.78 -17.48 16.12
C PRO A 43 -12.22 -18.90 16.10
N LYS A 44 -13.03 -19.86 16.58
CA LYS A 44 -12.75 -21.28 16.40
C LYS A 44 -12.74 -21.64 14.92
N GLY A 45 -11.79 -22.45 14.47
CA GLY A 45 -11.73 -23.00 13.11
C GLY A 45 -10.54 -22.54 12.26
N VAL A 46 -9.64 -21.73 12.82
CA VAL A 46 -8.33 -21.39 12.25
C VAL A 46 -7.29 -21.37 13.37
N ASP A 47 -6.16 -22.06 13.17
CA ASP A 47 -5.13 -22.16 14.21
C ASP A 47 -4.15 -20.99 14.14
N LYS A 48 -3.84 -20.49 12.93
CA LYS A 48 -2.92 -19.36 12.67
C LYS A 48 -3.48 -18.38 11.64
N ILE A 49 -3.21 -17.09 11.81
CA ILE A 49 -3.43 -16.05 10.81
C ILE A 49 -2.05 -15.53 10.41
N MET A 50 -1.64 -15.81 9.18
CA MET A 50 -0.31 -15.46 8.67
C MET A 50 -0.43 -14.38 7.61
N GLY A 51 0.42 -13.36 7.68
CA GLY A 51 0.67 -12.49 6.53
C GLY A 51 1.44 -13.27 5.46
N LEU A 52 1.05 -13.16 4.19
CA LEU A 52 1.72 -13.79 3.06
C LEU A 52 2.13 -12.67 2.08
N VAL A 53 3.35 -12.16 2.25
CA VAL A 53 3.88 -11.02 1.50
C VAL A 53 4.60 -11.52 0.25
N PHE A 54 4.18 -11.06 -0.92
CA PHE A 54 4.83 -11.39 -2.19
C PHE A 54 6.01 -10.45 -2.41
N TYR A 55 7.17 -10.82 -1.86
CA TYR A 55 8.33 -9.95 -1.71
C TYR A 55 9.14 -9.82 -2.99
N GLY A 56 9.23 -8.60 -3.53
CA GLY A 56 10.06 -8.31 -4.68
C GLY A 56 10.88 -7.02 -4.57
N ARG A 57 10.53 -6.08 -3.69
CA ARG A 57 10.99 -4.67 -3.79
C ARG A 57 11.33 -4.07 -2.43
N ARG A 58 12.61 -3.72 -2.22
CA ARG A 58 13.05 -3.12 -0.94
C ARG A 58 12.44 -1.75 -0.64
N GLN A 59 12.20 -0.97 -1.70
CA GLN A 59 11.81 0.44 -1.58
C GLN A 59 10.48 0.62 -0.83
N SER A 60 9.49 -0.22 -1.14
CA SER A 60 8.17 -0.21 -0.53
C SER A 60 8.10 -1.13 0.69
N VAL A 61 8.80 -2.27 0.71
CA VAL A 61 8.77 -3.16 1.88
C VAL A 61 9.40 -2.52 3.12
N SER A 62 10.39 -1.65 2.94
CA SER A 62 10.93 -0.84 4.05
C SER A 62 9.87 0.02 4.76
N ILE A 63 8.80 0.39 4.05
CA ILE A 63 7.62 1.08 4.60
C ILE A 63 6.65 0.06 5.19
N LEU A 64 6.34 -0.99 4.43
CA LEU A 64 5.39 -2.05 4.80
C LEU A 64 5.77 -2.74 6.12
N ASP A 65 7.06 -2.96 6.40
CA ASP A 65 7.56 -3.59 7.63
C ASP A 65 7.02 -2.91 8.91
N CYS A 66 6.91 -1.58 8.91
CA CYS A 66 6.37 -0.85 10.05
C CYS A 66 4.91 -1.23 10.34
N TYR A 67 4.11 -1.43 9.29
CA TYR A 67 2.72 -1.85 9.42
C TYR A 67 2.58 -3.34 9.73
N LEU A 68 3.46 -4.19 9.18
CA LEU A 68 3.49 -5.63 9.48
C LEU A 68 3.81 -5.87 10.95
N LYS A 69 4.89 -5.26 11.48
CA LYS A 69 5.26 -5.33 12.90
C LYS A 69 4.12 -4.85 13.79
N ARG A 70 3.49 -3.72 13.44
CA ARG A 70 2.34 -3.19 14.17
C ARG A 70 1.14 -4.14 14.21
N ASN A 71 0.97 -4.97 13.17
CA ASN A 71 -0.13 -5.92 13.08
C ASN A 71 0.21 -7.36 13.53
N LEU A 72 1.43 -7.60 14.05
CA LEU A 72 1.73 -8.84 14.76
C LEU A 72 0.90 -8.95 16.03
N ALA A 73 0.42 -10.16 16.35
CA ALA A 73 -0.39 -10.46 17.52
C ALA A 73 0.31 -10.05 18.83
N LYS A 74 1.64 -10.27 18.92
CA LYS A 74 2.45 -9.84 20.06
C LYS A 74 2.49 -8.31 20.26
N ASN A 75 2.18 -7.55 19.22
CA ASN A 75 2.10 -6.08 19.23
C ASN A 75 0.64 -5.58 19.21
N GLY A 76 -0.32 -6.44 19.61
CA GLY A 76 -1.74 -6.14 19.69
C GLY A 76 -2.49 -6.21 18.37
N GLY A 77 -1.87 -6.73 17.31
CA GLY A 77 -2.51 -7.01 16.03
C GLY A 77 -3.11 -8.40 15.97
N LEU A 78 -3.23 -8.95 14.76
CA LEU A 78 -3.89 -10.24 14.52
C LEU A 78 -2.99 -11.28 13.82
N LEU A 79 -1.85 -10.86 13.26
CA LEU A 79 -0.95 -11.76 12.55
C LEU A 79 -0.09 -12.55 13.54
N ASP A 80 -0.18 -13.88 13.52
CA ASP A 80 0.70 -14.76 14.31
C ASP A 80 2.15 -14.72 13.80
N GLY A 81 2.32 -14.40 12.52
CA GLY A 81 3.61 -14.17 11.86
C GLY A 81 3.44 -13.69 10.42
N VAL A 82 4.56 -13.48 9.73
CA VAL A 82 4.58 -13.05 8.32
C VAL A 82 5.53 -13.94 7.53
N ILE A 83 5.04 -14.41 6.40
CA ILE A 83 5.76 -15.19 5.42
C ILE A 83 6.12 -14.26 4.26
N PHE A 84 7.40 -14.09 3.98
CA PHE A 84 7.86 -13.45 2.76
C PHE A 84 8.08 -14.51 1.69
N VAL A 85 7.25 -14.50 0.64
CA VAL A 85 7.44 -15.30 -0.57
C VAL A 85 8.46 -14.58 -1.44
N GLU A 86 9.63 -15.18 -1.61
CA GLU A 86 10.79 -14.60 -2.30
C GLU A 86 10.55 -14.56 -3.83
N ARG A 87 10.19 -13.39 -4.37
CA ARG A 87 9.87 -13.13 -5.79
C ARG A 87 10.83 -12.13 -6.43
N THR A 88 12.11 -12.16 -6.03
CA THR A 88 13.17 -11.32 -6.58
C THR A 88 14.51 -12.04 -6.61
N LYS A 89 15.34 -11.70 -7.60
CA LYS A 89 16.75 -12.12 -7.72
C LYS A 89 17.72 -10.95 -7.49
N ASP A 90 17.22 -9.73 -7.27
CA ASP A 90 18.07 -8.56 -7.03
C ASP A 90 18.80 -8.72 -5.68
N PRO A 91 20.15 -8.69 -5.67
CA PRO A 91 20.92 -8.86 -4.45
C PRO A 91 20.64 -7.81 -3.37
N HIS A 92 20.26 -6.59 -3.73
CA HIS A 92 19.93 -5.53 -2.77
C HIS A 92 18.56 -5.79 -2.11
N ASP A 93 17.59 -6.30 -2.87
CA ASP A 93 16.31 -6.70 -2.31
C ASP A 93 16.49 -7.92 -1.39
N LEU A 94 17.31 -8.90 -1.78
CA LEU A 94 17.64 -10.04 -0.94
C LEU A 94 18.40 -9.63 0.34
N ALA A 95 19.24 -8.60 0.28
CA ALA A 95 19.92 -8.05 1.44
C ALA A 95 18.95 -7.44 2.46
N LEU A 96 17.92 -6.71 2.01
CA LEU A 96 16.86 -6.25 2.92
C LEU A 96 16.04 -7.43 3.48
N LEU A 97 15.71 -8.43 2.66
CA LEU A 97 14.96 -9.60 3.15
C LEU A 97 15.70 -10.30 4.30
N LYS A 98 17.03 -10.45 4.19
CA LYS A 98 17.85 -10.99 5.27
C LYS A 98 17.74 -10.14 6.54
N LYS A 99 17.87 -8.81 6.44
CA LYS A 99 17.71 -7.90 7.59
C LYS A 99 16.32 -8.00 8.23
N LEU A 100 15.26 -8.14 7.42
CA LEU A 100 13.88 -8.30 7.92
C LEU A 100 13.76 -9.57 8.78
N LEU A 101 14.21 -10.71 8.28
CA LEU A 101 14.17 -12.01 8.97
C LEU A 101 15.01 -12.00 10.26
N GLU A 102 16.15 -11.30 10.27
CA GLU A 102 16.98 -11.13 11.48
C GLU A 102 16.33 -10.21 12.51
N SER A 103 15.47 -9.27 12.08
CA SER A 103 14.86 -8.28 12.97
C SER A 103 13.64 -8.77 13.74
N GLU A 104 13.01 -9.86 13.31
CA GLU A 104 11.71 -10.31 13.83
C GLU A 104 11.58 -11.84 13.75
N SER A 105 11.52 -12.51 14.89
CA SER A 105 11.46 -13.98 14.97
C SER A 105 10.14 -14.59 14.48
N SER A 106 9.07 -13.78 14.36
CA SER A 106 7.79 -14.17 13.76
C SER A 106 7.77 -14.03 12.23
N TYR A 107 8.89 -13.63 11.61
CA TYR A 107 9.03 -13.60 10.16
C TYR A 107 9.69 -14.86 9.64
N GLU A 108 9.17 -15.40 8.54
CA GLU A 108 9.73 -16.54 7.82
C GLU A 108 9.78 -16.29 6.32
N LYS A 109 10.48 -17.18 5.60
CA LYS A 109 10.70 -17.06 4.16
C LYS A 109 10.26 -18.33 3.44
N TRP A 110 9.52 -18.16 2.36
CA TRP A 110 9.28 -19.21 1.39
C TRP A 110 10.03 -18.90 0.10
N SER A 111 10.95 -19.77 -0.28
CA SER A 111 11.58 -19.73 -1.60
C SER A 111 10.69 -20.46 -2.60
N VAL A 112 10.51 -19.85 -3.77
CA VAL A 112 9.71 -20.39 -4.88
C VAL A 112 10.57 -20.43 -6.14
N GLU A 113 10.25 -21.35 -7.04
CA GLU A 113 10.93 -21.42 -8.33
C GLU A 113 10.46 -20.26 -9.22
N MET A 114 11.41 -19.52 -9.81
CA MET A 114 11.13 -18.44 -10.76
C MET A 114 11.72 -18.83 -12.11
N SER A 115 10.87 -19.04 -13.12
CA SER A 115 11.34 -19.37 -14.47
C SER A 115 11.87 -18.12 -15.17
N GLY A 116 13.13 -18.13 -15.62
CA GLY A 116 13.69 -17.03 -16.42
C GLY A 116 14.16 -15.81 -15.62
N ASP A 117 14.53 -14.75 -16.35
CA ASP A 117 15.02 -13.48 -15.79
C ASP A 117 13.87 -12.55 -15.35
N ASP A 118 12.64 -12.83 -15.77
CA ASP A 118 11.44 -12.11 -15.39
C ASP A 118 10.62 -12.88 -14.34
N ASN A 119 10.56 -12.35 -13.11
CA ASN A 119 9.91 -13.01 -11.95
C ASN A 119 8.37 -13.20 -12.10
N PHE A 120 7.80 -12.82 -13.23
CA PHE A 120 6.35 -12.77 -13.49
C PHE A 120 5.89 -13.72 -14.61
N SER A 121 6.79 -14.22 -15.47
CA SER A 121 6.42 -15.01 -16.65
C SER A 121 5.82 -16.39 -16.34
N SER A 122 6.20 -17.00 -15.21
CA SER A 122 5.58 -18.22 -14.69
C SER A 122 4.23 -18.00 -14.00
N GLY A 123 3.77 -16.75 -13.85
CA GLY A 123 2.66 -16.40 -12.98
C GLY A 123 2.96 -16.64 -11.49
N PHE A 124 1.93 -16.58 -10.65
CA PHE A 124 2.06 -16.59 -9.18
C PHE A 124 1.59 -17.88 -8.50
N GLY A 125 1.02 -18.83 -9.22
CA GLY A 125 0.38 -20.03 -8.64
C GLY A 125 1.26 -20.83 -7.68
N ASN A 126 2.57 -20.96 -7.94
CA ASN A 126 3.50 -21.68 -7.07
C ASN A 126 3.79 -20.99 -5.71
N SER A 127 3.40 -19.72 -5.56
CA SER A 127 3.51 -18.97 -4.30
C SER A 127 2.65 -19.57 -3.19
N TYR A 128 1.69 -20.41 -3.56
CA TYR A 128 0.70 -21.01 -2.66
C TYR A 128 0.97 -22.51 -2.39
N ASP A 129 2.07 -23.07 -2.88
CA ASP A 129 2.32 -24.52 -2.81
C ASP A 129 2.42 -25.05 -1.38
N ARG A 130 2.94 -24.21 -0.47
CA ARG A 130 3.19 -24.53 0.95
C ARG A 130 2.04 -24.17 1.90
N VAL A 131 0.91 -23.72 1.36
CA VAL A 131 -0.26 -23.34 2.16
C VAL A 131 -0.84 -24.53 2.93
N GLU A 132 -1.18 -24.30 4.20
CA GLU A 132 -1.76 -25.30 5.10
C GLU A 132 -3.27 -25.05 5.33
N ASP A 133 -4.07 -26.12 5.33
CA ASP A 133 -5.54 -26.03 5.36
C ASP A 133 -6.11 -25.25 6.56
N HIS A 134 -5.46 -25.38 7.72
CA HIS A 134 -5.91 -24.87 9.02
C HIS A 134 -5.40 -23.45 9.33
N VAL A 135 -4.72 -22.82 8.37
CA VAL A 135 -4.16 -21.47 8.47
C VAL A 135 -5.00 -20.52 7.61
N MET A 136 -5.28 -19.32 8.13
CA MET A 136 -5.79 -18.21 7.32
C MET A 136 -4.61 -17.40 6.83
N TYR A 137 -4.61 -17.08 5.54
CA TYR A 137 -3.58 -16.27 4.90
C TYR A 137 -4.15 -14.91 4.55
N VAL A 138 -3.45 -13.86 5.01
CA VAL A 138 -3.65 -12.49 4.59
C VAL A 138 -2.59 -12.19 3.55
N LYS A 139 -2.92 -12.33 2.25
CA LYS A 139 -1.99 -12.05 1.17
C LYS A 139 -1.83 -10.54 0.99
N ILE A 140 -0.59 -10.08 0.85
CA ILE A 140 -0.23 -8.66 0.80
C ILE A 140 0.83 -8.48 -0.31
N ASP A 141 0.58 -7.58 -1.26
CA ASP A 141 1.62 -7.14 -2.18
C ASP A 141 2.67 -6.31 -1.45
N ASP A 142 3.91 -6.42 -1.90
CA ASP A 142 5.07 -5.79 -1.28
C ASP A 142 5.12 -4.26 -1.43
N ASP A 143 4.12 -3.66 -2.07
CA ASP A 143 3.91 -2.22 -2.17
C ASP A 143 2.55 -1.72 -1.69
N ILE A 144 1.99 -2.43 -0.73
CA ILE A 144 1.14 -1.77 0.24
C ILE A 144 1.99 -0.79 1.07
N VAL A 145 1.71 0.51 0.92
CA VAL A 145 2.49 1.62 1.51
C VAL A 145 1.77 2.32 2.66
N PHE A 146 0.50 1.94 2.89
CA PHE A 146 -0.30 2.36 4.04
C PHE A 146 -1.36 1.30 4.36
N MET A 147 -1.67 1.10 5.63
CA MET A 147 -2.86 0.37 6.09
C MET A 147 -3.37 0.92 7.43
N GLU A 148 -4.67 1.12 7.56
CA GLU A 148 -5.31 1.36 8.87
C GLU A 148 -5.24 0.11 9.76
N ASP A 149 -5.26 0.32 11.08
CA ASP A 149 -5.29 -0.78 12.07
C ASP A 149 -6.53 -1.67 11.95
N THR A 150 -7.60 -1.19 11.30
CA THR A 150 -8.85 -1.91 11.08
C THR A 150 -8.81 -2.86 9.89
N VAL A 151 -7.88 -2.70 8.94
CA VAL A 151 -7.87 -3.45 7.66
C VAL A 151 -7.80 -4.96 7.88
N ILE A 152 -6.78 -5.44 8.60
CA ILE A 152 -6.59 -6.88 8.81
C ILE A 152 -7.73 -7.49 9.64
N PRO A 153 -8.12 -6.90 10.79
CA PRO A 153 -9.28 -7.38 11.53
C PRO A 153 -10.56 -7.44 10.71
N SER A 154 -10.85 -6.44 9.87
CA SER A 154 -12.11 -6.39 9.12
C SER A 154 -12.20 -7.49 8.07
N ILE A 155 -11.18 -7.65 7.21
CA ILE A 155 -11.19 -8.67 6.15
C ILE A 155 -11.16 -10.09 6.72
N VAL A 156 -10.42 -10.32 7.80
CA VAL A 156 -10.31 -11.63 8.46
C VAL A 156 -11.64 -11.98 9.13
N LYS A 157 -12.24 -11.04 9.87
CA LYS A 157 -13.54 -11.24 10.51
C LYS A 157 -14.63 -11.50 9.48
N LYS A 158 -14.73 -10.64 8.44
CA LYS A 158 -15.68 -10.82 7.33
C LYS A 158 -15.52 -12.18 6.69
N ARG A 159 -14.28 -12.61 6.41
CA ARG A 159 -14.02 -13.92 5.81
C ARG A 159 -14.45 -15.07 6.74
N LEU A 160 -14.27 -14.98 8.05
CA LEU A 160 -14.67 -16.07 8.97
C LEU A 160 -16.17 -16.11 9.24
N GLU A 161 -16.82 -14.96 9.37
CA GLU A 161 -18.24 -14.87 9.70
C GLU A 161 -19.15 -15.10 8.48
N HIS A 162 -18.62 -14.96 7.26
CA HIS A 162 -19.35 -15.13 6.01
C HIS A 162 -18.72 -16.22 5.12
N PRO A 163 -18.98 -17.51 5.40
CA PRO A 163 -18.46 -18.62 4.62
C PRO A 163 -18.93 -18.62 3.16
N GLU A 164 -20.02 -17.92 2.84
CA GLU A 164 -20.53 -17.70 1.48
C GLU A 164 -19.58 -16.86 0.61
N TYR A 165 -18.68 -16.07 1.21
CA TYR A 165 -17.63 -15.38 0.46
C TYR A 165 -16.42 -16.30 0.30
N TYR A 166 -15.84 -16.28 -0.89
CA TYR A 166 -14.66 -17.07 -1.20
C TYR A 166 -13.38 -16.38 -0.71
N ILE A 167 -13.25 -15.10 -1.07
CA ILE A 167 -12.10 -14.24 -0.82
C ILE A 167 -12.62 -12.87 -0.38
N VAL A 168 -11.94 -12.25 0.58
CA VAL A 168 -12.28 -10.91 1.06
C VAL A 168 -11.09 -9.98 0.85
N SER A 169 -11.24 -8.97 0.00
CA SER A 169 -10.27 -7.90 -0.24
C SER A 169 -10.40 -6.79 0.79
N ALA A 170 -9.30 -6.10 1.06
CA ALA A 170 -9.30 -4.82 1.74
C ALA A 170 -9.84 -3.72 0.80
N ASN A 171 -10.20 -2.58 1.38
CA ASN A 171 -10.48 -1.38 0.61
C ASN A 171 -9.18 -0.63 0.31
N VAL A 172 -8.69 -0.80 -0.92
CA VAL A 172 -7.36 -0.39 -1.35
C VAL A 172 -7.45 0.82 -2.28
N VAL A 173 -6.83 1.94 -1.89
CA VAL A 173 -6.60 3.12 -2.75
C VAL A 173 -5.65 2.74 -3.89
N ASN A 174 -5.92 3.23 -5.09
CA ASN A 174 -5.23 2.84 -6.33
C ASN A 174 -5.37 1.33 -6.62
N GLN A 175 -6.61 0.82 -6.48
CA GLN A 175 -7.04 -0.47 -7.04
C GLN A 175 -8.09 -0.18 -8.12
N PRO A 176 -7.99 -0.68 -9.36
CA PRO A 176 -8.68 -0.11 -10.52
C PRO A 176 -10.21 0.02 -10.38
N LEU A 177 -10.87 -1.00 -9.81
CA LEU A 177 -12.33 -0.98 -9.61
C LEU A 177 -12.71 -0.08 -8.43
N LEU A 178 -11.94 -0.13 -7.34
CA LEU A 178 -12.16 0.69 -6.15
C LEU A 178 -11.82 2.15 -6.39
N SER A 179 -10.90 2.50 -7.31
CA SER A 179 -10.64 3.87 -7.73
C SER A 179 -11.93 4.54 -8.23
N TRP A 180 -12.72 3.82 -9.04
CA TRP A 180 -14.04 4.27 -9.48
C TRP A 180 -15.01 4.39 -8.30
N VAL A 181 -15.01 3.44 -7.36
CA VAL A 181 -15.85 3.50 -6.15
C VAL A 181 -15.50 4.72 -5.29
N HIS A 182 -14.21 4.97 -5.02
CA HIS A 182 -13.72 6.10 -4.22
C HIS A 182 -14.06 7.45 -4.84
N TRP A 183 -14.03 7.55 -6.16
CA TRP A 183 -14.56 8.72 -6.86
C TRP A 183 -16.04 8.93 -6.57
N ASN A 184 -16.86 7.90 -6.75
CA ASN A 184 -18.30 7.99 -6.54
C ASN A 184 -18.70 8.19 -5.06
N LEU A 185 -17.84 7.82 -4.12
CA LEU A 185 -17.98 8.13 -2.69
C LEU A 185 -17.55 9.56 -2.31
N GLY A 186 -16.99 10.33 -3.24
CA GLY A 186 -16.54 11.70 -3.00
C GLY A 186 -15.20 11.80 -2.26
N ALA A 187 -14.40 10.74 -2.28
CA ALA A 187 -13.08 10.73 -1.64
C ALA A 187 -12.04 11.54 -2.43
N ILE A 188 -12.16 11.60 -3.75
CA ILE A 188 -11.12 12.17 -4.62
C ILE A 188 -11.08 13.70 -4.56
N ARG A 189 -9.88 14.26 -4.68
CA ARG A 189 -9.57 15.69 -4.62
C ARG A 189 -8.86 16.13 -5.90
N PRO A 190 -9.02 17.40 -6.30
CA PRO A 190 -8.50 17.86 -7.57
C PRO A 190 -7.00 18.22 -7.43
N TYR A 191 -6.13 17.39 -8.02
CA TYR A 191 -4.69 17.58 -8.04
C TYR A 191 -4.15 17.45 -9.47
N LEU A 192 -3.10 18.20 -9.80
CA LEU A 192 -2.34 18.12 -11.05
C LEU A 192 -0.82 18.15 -10.76
N PRO A 193 0.04 17.62 -11.65
CA PRO A 193 1.48 17.69 -11.45
C PRO A 193 1.97 19.14 -11.47
N GLU A 194 2.97 19.44 -10.65
CA GLU A 194 3.64 20.73 -10.66
C GLU A 194 4.47 20.87 -11.95
N VAL A 195 4.17 21.94 -12.69
CA VAL A 195 4.81 22.25 -13.97
C VAL A 195 5.25 23.71 -14.02
N ASP A 196 6.26 24.00 -14.84
CA ASP A 196 6.71 25.35 -15.13
C ASP A 196 5.80 26.07 -16.14
N SER A 197 6.17 27.29 -16.52
CA SER A 197 5.41 28.09 -17.51
C SER A 197 5.36 27.47 -18.91
N GLU A 198 6.24 26.52 -19.22
CA GLU A 198 6.26 25.77 -20.48
C GLU A 198 5.52 24.42 -20.37
N GLY A 199 4.97 24.09 -19.20
CA GLY A 199 4.31 22.82 -18.95
C GLY A 199 5.27 21.65 -18.67
N LYS A 200 6.55 21.91 -18.39
CA LYS A 200 7.52 20.86 -18.03
C LYS A 200 7.48 20.55 -16.54
N ALA A 201 7.71 19.29 -16.18
CA ALA A 201 7.75 18.85 -14.78
C ALA A 201 8.76 19.66 -13.96
N MET A 202 8.33 20.10 -12.77
CA MET A 202 9.22 20.75 -11.82
C MET A 202 9.80 19.77 -10.80
N PRO A 203 11.10 19.84 -10.47
CA PRO A 203 11.72 18.98 -9.47
C PRO A 203 11.07 19.14 -8.08
N SER A 204 10.70 18.02 -7.45
CA SER A 204 10.08 17.98 -6.12
C SER A 204 11.02 18.43 -4.99
N LYS A 205 12.34 18.34 -5.21
CA LYS A 205 13.38 18.78 -4.27
C LYS A 205 14.12 19.98 -4.87
N GLN A 206 13.85 21.17 -4.34
CA GLN A 206 14.67 22.35 -4.66
C GLN A 206 15.86 22.44 -3.69
N SER A 207 17.03 22.82 -4.19
CA SER A 207 18.27 22.92 -3.40
C SER A 207 18.07 23.78 -2.13
N GLY A 208 18.42 23.25 -0.96
CA GLY A 208 18.32 23.94 0.33
C GLY A 208 16.98 23.82 1.08
N GLN A 209 16.02 23.05 0.57
CA GLN A 209 14.74 22.82 1.27
C GLN A 209 14.82 21.75 2.37
N LYS A 210 13.89 21.86 3.34
CA LYS A 210 13.67 20.89 4.41
C LYS A 210 13.34 19.49 3.85
N PRO A 211 13.53 18.41 4.64
CA PRO A 211 13.11 17.07 4.26
C PRO A 211 11.64 17.03 3.79
N LEU A 212 11.35 16.18 2.81
CA LEU A 212 10.01 16.04 2.24
C LEU A 212 8.98 15.68 3.32
N ASP A 213 7.96 16.53 3.50
CA ASP A 213 6.84 16.29 4.39
C ASP A 213 5.70 15.60 3.62
N TRP A 214 5.11 14.57 4.23
CA TRP A 214 3.95 13.87 3.69
C TRP A 214 2.71 14.77 3.67
N ASN A 215 2.63 15.70 4.63
CA ASN A 215 1.46 16.54 4.85
C ASN A 215 1.25 17.53 3.69
N PRO A 216 0.09 17.51 3.00
CA PRO A 216 -0.16 18.36 1.86
C PRO A 216 -0.59 19.80 2.22
N SER A 217 -0.81 20.12 3.49
CA SER A 217 -1.33 21.43 3.93
C SER A 217 -0.46 22.64 3.57
N ASN A 218 0.83 22.43 3.33
CA ASN A 218 1.77 23.48 2.94
C ASN A 218 1.99 23.57 1.42
N LEU A 219 1.27 22.77 0.63
CA LEU A 219 1.39 22.82 -0.83
C LEU A 219 0.72 24.09 -1.36
N PRO A 220 1.39 24.86 -2.24
CA PRO A 220 0.74 25.97 -2.92
C PRO A 220 -0.34 25.45 -3.88
N PRO A 221 -1.34 26.26 -4.22
CA PRO A 221 -2.28 25.90 -5.25
C PRO A 221 -1.59 25.74 -6.61
N TRP A 222 -2.12 24.85 -7.44
CA TRP A 222 -1.62 24.62 -8.79
C TRP A 222 -1.78 25.89 -9.64
N ASN A 223 -0.67 26.31 -10.26
CA ASN A 223 -0.58 27.53 -11.07
C ASN A 223 0.16 27.27 -12.39
N GLY A 224 -0.22 26.18 -13.09
CA GLY A 224 0.33 25.88 -14.42
C GLY A 224 -0.33 26.71 -15.53
N PRO A 225 0.18 26.61 -16.78
CA PRO A 225 -0.32 27.41 -17.89
C PRO A 225 -1.76 27.02 -18.27
N GLU A 226 -2.55 27.99 -18.73
CA GLU A 226 -3.99 27.82 -19.04
C GLU A 226 -4.26 26.71 -20.08
N GLY A 227 -3.34 26.52 -21.03
CA GLY A 227 -3.42 25.48 -22.07
C GLY A 227 -2.75 24.15 -21.69
N PHE A 228 -2.37 23.95 -20.44
CA PHE A 228 -1.78 22.68 -20.00
C PHE A 228 -2.79 21.52 -20.15
N SER A 229 -2.37 20.46 -20.82
CA SER A 229 -3.09 19.19 -20.87
C SER A 229 -2.20 18.07 -20.35
N LEU A 230 -2.80 17.12 -19.62
CA LEU A 230 -2.15 15.88 -19.22
C LEU A 230 -2.16 14.81 -20.31
N ASP A 231 -2.87 15.05 -21.41
CA ASP A 231 -2.91 14.13 -22.53
C ASP A 231 -1.52 13.96 -23.14
N ASN A 232 -0.94 12.76 -23.00
CA ASN A 232 0.41 12.44 -23.43
C ASN A 232 1.52 13.26 -22.74
N TRP A 233 1.23 13.85 -21.58
CA TRP A 233 2.24 14.52 -20.78
C TRP A 233 3.12 13.50 -20.05
N GLU A 234 4.44 13.72 -20.10
CA GLU A 234 5.42 12.88 -19.43
C GLU A 234 6.42 13.73 -18.64
N PRO A 235 6.87 13.30 -17.45
CA PRO A 235 7.77 14.08 -16.61
C PRO A 235 9.23 14.08 -17.05
N ASN A 236 9.59 13.35 -18.13
CA ASN A 236 10.95 13.30 -18.71
C ASN A 236 12.06 13.14 -17.65
N ASP A 237 12.01 12.04 -16.90
CA ASP A 237 12.90 11.68 -15.79
C ASP A 237 12.88 12.58 -14.55
N THR A 238 12.10 13.67 -14.55
CA THR A 238 12.02 14.59 -13.42
C THR A 238 11.09 14.06 -12.33
N THR A 239 11.64 13.81 -11.14
CA THR A 239 10.82 13.56 -9.95
C THR A 239 10.06 14.83 -9.58
N HIS A 240 8.73 14.80 -9.58
CA HIS A 240 7.87 15.96 -9.34
C HIS A 240 6.85 15.69 -8.22
N ARG A 241 6.21 16.75 -7.74
CA ARG A 241 5.07 16.68 -6.82
C ARG A 241 3.77 17.05 -7.55
N TRP A 242 2.63 16.81 -6.93
CA TRP A 242 1.34 17.28 -7.40
C TRP A 242 0.80 18.36 -6.46
N LEU A 243 0.12 19.35 -7.02
CA LEU A 243 -0.42 20.49 -6.32
C LEU A 243 -1.95 20.48 -6.34
N PRO A 244 -2.60 20.90 -5.24
CA PRO A 244 -4.06 21.01 -5.19
C PRO A 244 -4.53 22.10 -6.15
N LEU A 245 -5.58 21.83 -6.91
CA LEU A 245 -6.26 22.83 -7.71
C LEU A 245 -7.14 23.71 -6.82
N ASP A 246 -6.72 24.96 -6.57
CA ASP A 246 -7.56 25.97 -5.95
C ASP A 246 -8.22 26.83 -7.03
N LYS A 247 -9.33 26.33 -7.58
CA LYS A 247 -10.20 27.14 -8.45
C LYS A 247 -11.50 27.38 -7.69
N GLY A 248 -11.43 28.27 -6.70
CA GLY A 248 -12.54 28.71 -5.85
C GLY A 248 -13.90 28.68 -6.54
N GLY A 249 -14.70 27.67 -6.20
CA GLY A 249 -16.12 27.60 -6.55
C GLY A 249 -16.45 27.19 -7.99
N LYS A 250 -15.55 26.58 -8.77
CA LYS A 250 -15.97 25.93 -10.03
C LYS A 250 -16.66 24.61 -9.72
N ASP A 251 -17.95 24.53 -10.05
CA ASP A 251 -18.66 23.24 -10.15
C ASP A 251 -17.86 22.30 -11.08
N HIS A 252 -17.86 20.99 -10.80
CA HIS A 252 -17.24 19.98 -11.67
C HIS A 252 -15.71 20.07 -11.83
N ILE A 253 -14.97 20.58 -10.83
CA ILE A 253 -13.50 20.70 -10.89
C ILE A 253 -12.76 19.38 -11.19
N LEU A 254 -13.33 18.23 -10.79
CA LEU A 254 -12.76 16.90 -11.02
C LEU A 254 -12.80 16.49 -12.50
N ASP A 255 -13.71 17.06 -13.30
CA ASP A 255 -13.84 16.78 -14.73
C ASP A 255 -12.62 17.27 -15.53
N THR A 256 -11.76 18.08 -14.90
CA THR A 256 -10.49 18.57 -15.48
C THR A 256 -9.26 17.85 -14.92
N THR A 257 -9.46 16.72 -14.26
CA THR A 257 -8.38 15.95 -13.60
C THR A 257 -8.40 14.49 -14.04
N PRO A 258 -7.27 13.76 -13.92
CA PRO A 258 -7.16 12.37 -14.40
C PRO A 258 -8.26 11.42 -13.93
N ILE A 259 -8.81 11.61 -12.72
CA ILE A 259 -9.84 10.73 -12.17
C ILE A 259 -11.10 10.65 -13.04
N GLU A 260 -11.41 11.69 -13.82
CA GLU A 260 -12.58 11.67 -14.74
C GLU A 260 -12.54 10.46 -15.68
N ALA A 261 -11.33 10.06 -16.06
CA ALA A 261 -11.11 8.94 -16.95
C ALA A 261 -11.21 7.58 -16.26
N THR A 262 -11.38 7.47 -14.93
CA THR A 262 -11.43 6.16 -14.27
C THR A 262 -12.69 5.37 -14.63
N GLU A 263 -12.60 4.04 -14.55
CA GLU A 263 -13.61 3.10 -15.03
C GLU A 263 -13.82 2.01 -14.00
N TYR A 264 -15.05 1.48 -13.91
CA TYR A 264 -15.29 0.23 -13.18
C TYR A 264 -14.80 -0.96 -14.03
N HIS A 265 -13.47 -1.07 -14.21
CA HIS A 265 -12.84 -2.06 -15.07
C HIS A 265 -11.47 -2.52 -14.53
N PRO A 266 -11.22 -3.83 -14.38
CA PRO A 266 -10.04 -4.35 -13.66
C PRO A 266 -8.70 -4.12 -14.36
N VAL A 267 -8.72 -4.04 -15.70
CA VAL A 267 -7.53 -3.77 -16.53
C VAL A 267 -7.74 -2.49 -17.38
N GLY A 268 -8.56 -1.57 -16.87
CA GLY A 268 -8.92 -0.31 -17.55
C GLY A 268 -7.93 0.83 -17.28
N ARG A 269 -8.38 2.08 -17.46
CA ARG A 269 -7.52 3.26 -17.24
C ARG A 269 -6.98 3.38 -15.82
N GLY A 270 -7.73 2.97 -14.80
CA GLY A 270 -7.23 2.92 -13.42
C GLY A 270 -6.02 1.99 -13.23
N TRP A 271 -5.87 0.97 -14.08
CA TRP A 271 -4.71 0.07 -14.08
C TRP A 271 -3.55 0.61 -14.94
N THR A 272 -3.84 1.24 -16.08
CA THR A 272 -2.79 1.67 -17.04
C THR A 272 -2.25 3.08 -16.79
N GLN A 273 -3.10 4.02 -16.38
CA GLN A 273 -2.76 5.44 -16.31
C GLN A 273 -2.24 5.80 -14.92
N TRP A 274 -0.94 6.07 -14.86
CA TRP A 274 -0.25 6.44 -13.62
C TRP A 274 -0.75 7.76 -13.02
N THR A 275 -1.26 8.67 -13.85
CA THR A 275 -1.81 9.97 -13.42
C THR A 275 -3.06 9.82 -12.56
N ILE A 276 -3.88 8.79 -12.79
CA ILE A 276 -5.03 8.44 -11.93
C ILE A 276 -4.51 8.02 -10.55
N GLY A 277 -3.58 7.06 -10.51
CA GLY A 277 -2.98 6.59 -9.25
C GLY A 277 -2.29 7.73 -8.47
N ALA A 278 -1.59 8.63 -9.16
CA ALA A 278 -0.98 9.80 -8.54
C ALA A 278 -2.03 10.72 -7.90
N GLN A 279 -3.11 11.06 -8.62
CA GLN A 279 -4.21 11.85 -8.05
C GLN A 279 -4.87 11.17 -6.85
N GLU A 280 -5.10 9.87 -6.90
CA GLU A 280 -5.68 9.10 -5.80
C GLU A 280 -4.83 9.17 -4.53
N HIS A 281 -3.51 9.04 -4.65
CA HIS A 281 -2.61 9.14 -3.51
C HIS A 281 -2.54 10.54 -2.91
N PHE A 282 -2.52 11.60 -3.73
CA PHE A 282 -2.58 12.96 -3.21
C PHE A 282 -3.92 13.28 -2.54
N SER A 283 -5.02 12.77 -3.09
CA SER A 283 -6.34 12.81 -2.45
C SER A 283 -6.33 12.09 -1.10
N PHE A 284 -5.69 10.93 -1.05
CA PHE A 284 -5.53 10.16 0.17
C PHE A 284 -4.73 10.93 1.22
N PHE A 285 -3.58 11.52 0.88
CA PHE A 285 -2.81 12.34 1.82
C PHE A 285 -3.62 13.52 2.36
N GLU A 286 -4.43 14.17 1.52
CA GLU A 286 -5.29 15.28 1.96
C GLU A 286 -6.36 14.80 2.95
N ASN A 287 -7.06 13.72 2.64
CA ASN A 287 -8.09 13.17 3.53
C ASN A 287 -7.49 12.60 4.81
N LEU A 288 -6.30 11.98 4.75
CA LEU A 288 -5.55 11.51 5.91
C LEU A 288 -5.25 12.67 6.87
N TRP A 289 -4.70 13.77 6.33
CA TRP A 289 -4.40 14.97 7.10
C TRP A 289 -5.66 15.63 7.68
N LYS A 290 -6.74 15.73 6.89
CA LYS A 290 -8.03 16.29 7.33
C LYS A 290 -8.81 15.36 8.27
N LYS A 291 -8.31 14.15 8.57
CA LYS A 291 -9.02 13.11 9.35
C LYS A 291 -10.38 12.75 8.73
N LYS A 292 -10.41 12.59 7.41
CA LYS A 292 -11.60 12.30 6.58
C LYS A 292 -11.50 10.98 5.83
N LEU A 293 -10.81 9.97 6.41
CA LEU A 293 -10.73 8.65 5.77
C LEU A 293 -12.09 7.96 5.64
N SER A 294 -13.10 8.34 6.44
CA SER A 294 -14.48 7.87 6.29
C SER A 294 -15.06 8.12 4.90
N ALA A 295 -14.53 9.08 4.13
CA ALA A 295 -14.94 9.32 2.74
C ALA A 295 -14.63 8.16 1.79
N TYR A 296 -13.72 7.25 2.16
CA TYR A 296 -13.37 6.06 1.38
C TYR A 296 -14.20 4.83 1.78
N LYS A 297 -14.87 4.87 2.94
CA LYS A 297 -15.37 3.66 3.59
C LYS A 297 -16.76 3.27 3.11
N PHE A 298 -16.97 1.96 3.08
CA PHE A 298 -18.23 1.29 2.78
C PHE A 298 -18.29 -0.01 3.60
N GLU A 299 -19.44 -0.67 3.68
CA GLU A 299 -19.54 -1.92 4.46
C GLU A 299 -18.96 -3.11 3.67
N THR A 300 -19.63 -3.49 2.58
CA THR A 300 -19.21 -4.59 1.72
C THR A 300 -19.43 -4.19 0.27
N TRP A 301 -18.43 -4.42 -0.57
CA TRP A 301 -18.53 -4.26 -2.01
C TRP A 301 -18.39 -5.62 -2.68
N ASP A 302 -19.45 -6.06 -3.36
CA ASP A 302 -19.46 -7.35 -4.05
C ASP A 302 -18.98 -7.16 -5.50
N PHE A 303 -17.83 -7.75 -5.84
CA PHE A 303 -17.31 -7.72 -7.21
C PHE A 303 -18.04 -8.72 -8.12
N GLN A 304 -18.99 -9.47 -7.56
CA GLN A 304 -19.75 -10.52 -8.20
C GLN A 304 -18.80 -11.58 -8.76
N TYR A 305 -18.59 -11.56 -10.07
CA TYR A 305 -17.67 -12.44 -10.77
C TYR A 305 -16.73 -11.68 -11.70
N GLU A 306 -16.59 -10.38 -11.47
CA GLU A 306 -15.59 -9.54 -12.13
C GLU A 306 -14.23 -9.74 -11.47
N ARG A 307 -13.18 -9.69 -12.30
CA ARG A 307 -11.80 -9.79 -11.82
C ARG A 307 -11.56 -8.66 -10.84
N MET A 308 -11.04 -8.93 -9.65
CA MET A 308 -10.61 -7.89 -8.72
C MET A 308 -9.11 -8.01 -8.48
N GLY A 309 -8.49 -6.88 -8.11
CA GLY A 309 -7.11 -6.90 -7.66
C GLY A 309 -7.01 -7.63 -6.33
N ILE A 310 -5.99 -8.49 -6.17
CA ILE A 310 -5.76 -9.23 -4.91
C ILE A 310 -4.59 -8.65 -4.13
N GLN A 311 -4.38 -7.33 -4.20
CA GLN A 311 -3.23 -6.66 -3.57
C GLN A 311 -3.19 -6.88 -2.06
N PHE A 312 -4.36 -6.95 -1.43
CA PHE A 312 -4.49 -7.15 0.01
C PHE A 312 -5.79 -7.90 0.31
N VAL A 313 -5.69 -9.22 0.54
CA VAL A 313 -6.86 -10.12 0.64
C VAL A 313 -6.70 -11.13 1.77
N ALA A 314 -7.82 -11.62 2.31
CA ALA A 314 -7.88 -12.73 3.25
C ALA A 314 -8.53 -13.97 2.61
N LEU A 315 -7.86 -15.11 2.72
CA LEU A 315 -8.34 -16.43 2.29
C LEU A 315 -8.06 -17.50 3.35
N LEU A 316 -8.89 -18.54 3.35
CA LEU A 316 -8.60 -19.74 4.14
C LEU A 316 -7.65 -20.66 3.37
N GLY A 317 -6.67 -21.25 4.06
CA GLY A 317 -5.74 -22.18 3.47
C GLY A 317 -6.42 -23.38 2.80
N ARG A 318 -7.48 -23.92 3.41
CA ARG A 318 -8.31 -24.97 2.80
C ARG A 318 -8.98 -24.56 1.48
N ASP A 319 -9.36 -23.28 1.35
CA ASP A 319 -9.95 -22.76 0.11
C ASP A 319 -8.86 -22.62 -0.97
N ILE A 320 -7.67 -22.14 -0.59
CA ILE A 320 -6.49 -22.05 -1.47
C ILE A 320 -6.08 -23.45 -1.96
N ASN A 321 -5.97 -24.44 -1.07
CA ASN A 321 -5.59 -25.81 -1.43
C ASN A 321 -6.63 -26.50 -2.31
N ARG A 322 -7.93 -26.27 -2.07
CA ARG A 322 -9.00 -26.75 -2.94
C ARG A 322 -8.96 -26.13 -4.34
N ALA A 323 -8.39 -24.94 -4.48
CA ALA A 323 -8.22 -24.25 -5.75
C ALA A 323 -7.02 -24.73 -6.58
N LYS A 324 -6.23 -25.69 -6.08
CA LYS A 324 -5.07 -26.23 -6.82
C LYS A 324 -5.52 -27.19 -7.93
N PRO A 325 -4.83 -27.22 -9.09
CA PRO A 325 -3.71 -26.35 -9.46
C PRO A 325 -4.16 -24.89 -9.70
N ILE A 326 -3.36 -23.93 -9.24
CA ILE A 326 -3.64 -22.50 -9.39
C ILE A 326 -3.05 -22.02 -10.72
N GLU A 327 -3.84 -21.28 -11.50
CA GLU A 327 -3.41 -20.71 -12.78
C GLU A 327 -2.32 -19.63 -12.61
N ALA A 328 -1.66 -19.27 -13.72
CA ALA A 328 -0.61 -18.26 -13.72
C ALA A 328 -1.12 -16.87 -13.27
N ASP A 329 -2.31 -16.47 -13.75
CA ASP A 329 -3.05 -15.28 -13.28
C ASP A 329 -3.86 -15.66 -12.04
N ASP A 330 -3.19 -15.65 -10.88
CA ASP A 330 -3.82 -15.97 -9.60
C ASP A 330 -4.92 -14.97 -9.22
N GLU A 331 -4.82 -13.70 -9.65
CA GLU A 331 -5.88 -12.73 -9.44
C GLU A 331 -7.17 -13.19 -10.14
N ASN A 332 -7.13 -13.55 -11.43
CA ASN A 332 -8.31 -14.07 -12.13
C ASN A 332 -8.76 -15.42 -11.56
N HIS A 333 -7.82 -16.30 -11.18
CA HIS A 333 -8.13 -17.59 -10.59
C HIS A 333 -8.97 -17.44 -9.32
N PHE A 334 -8.54 -16.56 -8.40
CA PHE A 334 -9.18 -16.38 -7.10
C PHE A 334 -10.38 -15.43 -7.10
N SER A 335 -10.46 -14.48 -8.05
CA SER A 335 -11.58 -13.53 -8.11
C SER A 335 -12.69 -13.90 -9.10
N CYS A 336 -12.38 -14.71 -10.13
CA CYS A 336 -13.35 -15.10 -11.15
C CYS A 336 -13.61 -16.61 -11.15
N ASN A 337 -12.59 -17.40 -11.42
CA ASN A 337 -12.75 -18.83 -11.75
C ASN A 337 -13.29 -19.60 -10.55
N MET A 338 -12.65 -19.46 -9.39
CA MET A 338 -13.05 -20.14 -8.17
C MET A 338 -14.40 -19.62 -7.63
N PRO A 339 -14.66 -18.29 -7.60
CA PRO A 339 -15.99 -17.79 -7.25
C PRO A 339 -17.12 -18.35 -8.12
N ARG A 340 -16.94 -18.40 -9.45
CA ARG A 340 -17.93 -18.99 -10.37
C ARG A 340 -18.12 -20.48 -10.14
N ALA A 341 -17.03 -21.22 -9.95
CA ALA A 341 -17.07 -22.67 -9.75
C ALA A 341 -17.73 -23.07 -8.42
N LEU A 342 -17.55 -22.26 -7.37
CA LEU A 342 -18.05 -22.55 -6.03
C LEU A 342 -19.38 -21.86 -5.69
N GLY A 343 -19.82 -20.90 -6.51
CA GLY A 343 -20.97 -20.04 -6.19
C GLY A 343 -20.71 -19.16 -4.96
N ARG A 344 -19.46 -18.76 -4.72
CA ARG A 344 -19.02 -17.99 -3.54
C ARG A 344 -18.29 -16.74 -4.01
N HIS A 345 -18.89 -15.57 -3.88
CA HIS A 345 -18.37 -14.35 -4.50
C HIS A 345 -17.05 -13.85 -3.87
N ALA A 346 -16.34 -13.04 -4.65
CA ALA A 346 -15.24 -12.20 -4.21
C ALA A 346 -15.77 -10.82 -3.78
N VAL A 347 -15.42 -10.37 -2.57
CA VAL A 347 -15.94 -9.11 -2.02
C VAL A 347 -14.82 -8.27 -1.40
N ALA A 348 -15.02 -6.97 -1.21
CA ALA A 348 -14.19 -6.13 -0.34
C ALA A 348 -14.93 -5.78 0.95
N ASP A 349 -14.21 -5.75 2.09
CA ASP A 349 -14.67 -5.12 3.32
C ASP A 349 -14.12 -3.68 3.38
N GLY A 350 -15.02 -2.70 3.40
CA GLY A 350 -14.67 -1.29 3.26
C GLY A 350 -14.40 -0.53 4.53
N ARG A 351 -14.42 -1.19 5.70
CA ARG A 351 -14.32 -0.53 7.02
C ARG A 351 -12.90 -0.07 7.38
N GLY A 352 -11.89 -0.57 6.68
CA GLY A 352 -10.49 -0.13 6.81
C GLY A 352 -9.87 0.16 5.44
N VAL A 353 -9.06 1.21 5.38
CA VAL A 353 -8.40 1.68 4.16
C VAL A 353 -6.94 1.25 4.13
N ALA A 354 -6.49 0.73 2.98
CA ALA A 354 -5.09 0.54 2.65
C ALA A 354 -4.74 1.31 1.36
N ALA A 355 -3.45 1.49 1.07
CA ALA A 355 -3.01 2.08 -0.19
C ALA A 355 -1.94 1.22 -0.86
N HIS A 356 -2.15 0.92 -2.14
CA HIS A 356 -1.23 0.22 -3.02
C HIS A 356 -0.50 1.22 -3.91
N TYR A 357 0.83 1.16 -3.96
CA TYR A 357 1.62 2.21 -4.59
C TYR A 357 1.49 2.24 -6.11
N SER A 358 1.71 1.15 -6.84
CA SER A 358 1.61 1.19 -8.31
C SER A 358 1.46 -0.17 -8.96
N PHE A 359 0.68 -0.22 -10.03
CA PHE A 359 0.72 -1.34 -10.97
C PHE A 359 1.97 -1.26 -11.85
N GLY A 360 2.39 -2.40 -12.40
CA GLY A 360 3.55 -2.46 -13.31
C GLY A 360 3.46 -1.47 -14.47
N SER A 361 2.27 -1.33 -15.07
CA SER A 361 1.92 -0.35 -16.11
C SER A 361 2.02 1.11 -15.66
N GLN A 362 1.81 1.41 -14.38
CA GLN A 362 1.85 2.77 -13.85
C GLN A 362 3.27 3.23 -13.50
N ARG A 363 4.23 2.32 -13.36
CA ARG A 363 5.55 2.64 -12.81
C ARG A 363 6.30 3.75 -13.52
N ALA A 364 6.22 3.78 -14.86
CA ALA A 364 6.97 4.73 -15.67
C ALA A 364 6.77 6.19 -15.20
N GLY A 365 5.55 6.53 -14.79
CA GLY A 365 5.24 7.84 -14.20
C GLY A 365 5.16 7.86 -12.68
N MET A 366 4.65 6.80 -12.03
CA MET A 366 4.58 6.74 -10.56
C MET A 366 5.96 6.87 -9.89
N ASP A 367 6.98 6.23 -10.44
CA ASP A 367 8.36 6.29 -9.93
C ASP A 367 9.01 7.67 -10.16
N ARG A 368 8.34 8.56 -10.89
CA ARG A 368 8.71 9.97 -11.09
C ARG A 368 7.90 10.93 -10.20
N THR A 369 7.16 10.41 -9.23
CA THR A 369 6.48 11.23 -8.22
C THR A 369 7.25 11.22 -6.90
N ASP A 370 6.91 12.14 -5.99
CA ASP A 370 7.40 12.12 -4.60
C ASP A 370 6.54 11.26 -3.66
N ILE A 371 5.54 10.53 -4.18
CA ILE A 371 4.52 9.81 -3.39
C ILE A 371 5.13 8.76 -2.45
N ILE A 372 6.08 7.95 -2.94
CA ILE A 372 6.72 6.92 -2.11
C ILE A 372 7.52 7.54 -0.95
N ASP A 373 8.16 8.68 -1.18
CA ASP A 373 8.88 9.44 -0.17
C ASP A 373 7.91 10.03 0.87
N ARG A 374 6.71 10.47 0.45
CA ARG A 374 5.63 10.91 1.36
C ARG A 374 5.15 9.78 2.26
N TYR A 375 4.85 8.60 1.70
CA TYR A 375 4.48 7.44 2.53
C TYR A 375 5.59 7.03 3.49
N ARG A 376 6.85 7.07 3.06
CA ARG A 376 8.00 6.79 3.92
C ARG A 376 8.11 7.79 5.07
N SER A 377 7.93 9.09 4.77
CA SER A 377 7.92 10.16 5.76
C SER A 377 6.79 9.97 6.77
N PHE A 378 5.57 9.66 6.31
CA PHE A 378 4.44 9.36 7.18
C PHE A 378 4.73 8.16 8.10
N ALA A 379 5.11 7.01 7.53
CA ALA A 379 5.32 5.78 8.29
C ALA A 379 6.44 5.95 9.33
N ARG A 380 7.55 6.59 8.96
CA ARG A 380 8.67 6.84 9.87
C ARG A 380 8.26 7.66 11.09
N ASN A 381 7.44 8.69 10.87
CA ASN A 381 7.07 9.62 11.92
C ASN A 381 5.89 9.14 12.78
N ASN A 382 5.05 8.24 12.26
CA ASN A 382 3.75 7.92 12.85
C ASN A 382 3.49 6.43 13.10
N ILE A 383 4.21 5.51 12.44
CA ILE A 383 3.87 4.08 12.44
C ILE A 383 5.02 3.22 12.96
N CYS A 384 6.24 3.46 12.48
CA CYS A 384 7.40 2.68 12.87
C CYS A 384 7.67 2.83 14.37
N THR A 385 8.00 1.72 15.04
CA THR A 385 8.43 1.69 16.45
C THR A 385 9.96 1.75 16.59
N GLY A 386 10.67 1.59 15.47
CA GLY A 386 12.13 1.60 15.36
C GLY A 386 12.56 2.26 14.03
N PRO A 387 13.87 2.44 13.81
CA PRO A 387 14.39 2.87 12.51
C PRO A 387 13.96 1.90 11.40
N MET A 388 13.68 2.43 10.21
CA MET A 388 13.48 1.61 9.01
C MET A 388 14.78 0.87 8.68
N LEU A 389 14.68 -0.39 8.24
CA LEU A 389 15.84 -1.24 7.94
C LEU A 389 16.52 -0.92 6.61
N TRP A 390 15.92 -0.01 5.83
CA TRP A 390 16.45 0.52 4.58
C TRP A 390 15.86 1.92 4.30
N ALA A 391 16.67 2.80 3.74
CA ALA A 391 16.29 4.09 3.19
C ALA A 391 17.02 4.34 1.85
N PRO A 392 16.50 5.25 1.00
CA PRO A 392 17.21 5.65 -0.22
C PRO A 392 18.63 6.13 0.10
N GLY A 393 19.64 5.52 -0.52
CA GLY A 393 21.06 5.81 -0.30
C GLY A 393 21.81 4.80 0.57
N ASP A 394 21.13 3.78 1.11
CA ASP A 394 21.74 2.68 1.87
C ASP A 394 22.36 1.58 0.98
N ASP A 395 22.22 1.70 -0.35
CA ASP A 395 22.66 0.71 -1.35
C ASP A 395 24.17 0.79 -1.67
#